data_AF-A0A2N2RA55-F1
#
_entry.id   AF-A0A2N2RA55-F1
#
_cell.length_a   1.000
_cell.length_b   1.000
_cell.length_c   1.000
_cell.angle_alpha   90.00
_cell.angle_beta   90.00
_cell.angle_gamma   90.00
#
_symmetry.space_group_name_H-M   'P 1'
#
loop_
_entity.id
_entity.type
_entity.pdbx_description
1 polymer ?
#
loop_
_entity_poly.entity_id
_entity_poly.type
_entity_poly.pdbx_seq_one_letter_code
_entity_poly.pdbx_strand_id
1 'polypeptide(L)'
;MNSNPFTVSSPEMMDAAEMRRLYVPLAENFEIEDQGHVFVHGHRGCGKSMMLRLLAPDCKALELGCKIADLPYLGLYASIKSTDLDIAEFERIKNQFAGTVLAEHSLCLFLASKVLQSLKEHTGAELDNDAVRQELRPFLDKMVLSRLAGLDANTSAPSEAAPNGDPLLQAIEAIDARYSEFMDYMRQLSLTEEYVPFRGRVVGYREFLFPLCANLTSLSFLPRGKPVYVLLDDSDNLNSIQTQVLNTWVSYRTGAKVSLKISTQLGYKHYRTSANQRIESPHDFKEVDISTIYTGGLAKGKFPAWVEAIVTKRLAENGINVPAKDFFPVAKVQEEAIEKLKEELKAKWALEGRGFSPGDDATRYARPDYIKSLGGTSKQGSSYLYAGFDQLVHISSGIIRFFLDDAASMYAEEIKISHAKSDGLSPLKIQSIRPAIQDQVVRDSADALMIDNLDKLVDEADDVFSELGSKDDFKQLRNLIQALGGVFQKILMSDRSERRVLSIALSDTPPDEVMRILKLGVRHGFLYEAMIGSKDGRSRTRRYVLTRRLAPMFKLDPTGFAGYLFVQSAFLQSALVNPARTVRDFEQSRLGTIIDDSQTTLEFE
;
A
#
# COMPACT_ATOMS: atom_id res chain seq x y z
N MET A 1 10.06 28.21 -9.60
CA MET A 1 10.98 27.14 -9.19
C MET A 1 10.65 25.91 -10.02
N ASN A 2 11.60 25.36 -10.77
CA ASN A 2 11.41 24.13 -11.55
C ASN A 2 11.49 22.93 -10.59
N SER A 3 10.42 22.64 -9.87
CA SER A 3 10.28 21.40 -9.12
C SER A 3 10.08 20.22 -10.07
N ASN A 4 10.56 19.03 -9.68
CA ASN A 4 10.27 17.81 -10.41
C ASN A 4 8.77 17.49 -10.29
N PRO A 5 8.00 17.38 -11.39
CA PRO A 5 6.54 17.20 -11.35
C PRO A 5 6.11 15.88 -10.70
N PHE A 6 7.02 14.91 -10.61
CA PHE A 6 6.72 13.56 -10.13
C PHE A 6 7.14 13.32 -8.68
N THR A 7 7.73 14.31 -8.00
CA THR A 7 8.08 14.16 -6.58
C THR A 7 6.85 13.81 -5.74
N VAL A 8 7.03 12.82 -4.87
CA VAL A 8 6.00 12.35 -3.94
C VAL A 8 6.32 12.87 -2.55
N SER A 9 5.45 13.70 -2.00
CA SER A 9 5.50 14.13 -0.60
C SER A 9 4.53 13.31 0.25
N SER A 10 4.79 13.24 1.55
CA SER A 10 3.83 12.64 2.49
C SER A 10 2.57 13.51 2.58
N PRO A 11 1.36 12.94 2.66
CA PRO A 11 0.12 13.71 2.84
C PRO A 11 0.11 14.59 4.10
N GLU A 12 0.87 14.22 5.13
CA GLU A 12 1.05 15.01 6.36
C GLU A 12 1.74 16.36 6.11
N MET A 13 2.53 16.46 5.04
CA MET A 13 3.30 17.68 4.71
C MET A 13 2.59 18.58 3.71
N MET A 14 1.47 18.12 3.14
CA MET A 14 0.72 18.87 2.13
C MET A 14 -0.39 19.69 2.80
N ASP A 15 -0.52 20.95 2.38
CA ASP A 15 -1.68 21.74 2.74
C ASP A 15 -2.93 21.27 1.97
N ALA A 16 -4.11 21.71 2.42
CA ALA A 16 -5.37 21.27 1.83
C ALA A 16 -5.53 21.70 0.35
N ALA A 17 -4.97 22.84 -0.05
CA ALA A 17 -5.02 23.32 -1.41
C ALA A 17 -4.14 22.45 -2.33
N GLU A 18 -2.93 22.13 -1.90
CA GLU A 18 -2.02 21.22 -2.58
C GLU A 18 -2.62 19.82 -2.70
N MET A 19 -3.21 19.29 -1.62
CA MET A 19 -3.90 18.00 -1.62
C MET A 19 -4.98 17.94 -2.70
N ARG A 20 -5.88 18.93 -2.75
CA ARG A 20 -6.94 19.01 -3.78
C ARG A 20 -6.38 19.20 -5.19
N ARG A 21 -5.32 19.99 -5.31
CA ARG A 21 -4.63 20.26 -6.58
C ARG A 21 -3.93 19.04 -7.13
N LEU A 22 -3.41 18.12 -6.31
CA LEU A 22 -2.74 16.92 -6.78
C LEU A 22 -3.64 15.68 -6.82
N TYR A 23 -4.71 15.64 -6.02
CA TYR A 23 -5.58 14.48 -5.96
C TYR A 23 -6.38 14.29 -7.25
N VAL A 24 -6.40 13.05 -7.72
CA VAL A 24 -7.29 12.59 -8.80
C VAL A 24 -8.20 11.53 -8.19
N PRO A 25 -9.52 11.78 -8.11
CA PRO A 25 -10.46 10.83 -7.55
C PRO A 25 -10.38 9.48 -8.22
N LEU A 26 -10.57 8.45 -7.41
CA LEU A 26 -10.72 7.11 -7.91
C LEU A 26 -12.15 6.93 -8.38
N ALA A 27 -12.32 6.34 -9.57
CA ALA A 27 -13.63 6.18 -10.20
C ALA A 27 -14.60 5.26 -9.42
N GLU A 28 -14.14 4.63 -8.33
CA GLU A 28 -14.93 3.73 -7.51
C GLU A 28 -15.30 4.41 -6.18
N ASN A 29 -16.58 4.37 -5.84
CA ASN A 29 -17.06 4.82 -4.53
C ASN A 29 -16.66 3.76 -3.49
N PHE A 30 -15.62 4.03 -2.71
CA PHE A 30 -15.14 3.10 -1.67
C PHE A 30 -16.01 3.08 -0.42
N GLU A 31 -17.14 3.79 -0.40
CA GLU A 31 -18.03 3.90 0.77
C GLU A 31 -17.27 4.33 2.05
N ILE A 32 -16.09 4.93 1.90
CA ILE A 32 -15.25 5.32 3.03
C ILE A 32 -15.89 6.49 3.78
N GLU A 33 -16.68 7.29 3.07
CA GLU A 33 -17.50 8.38 3.60
C GLU A 33 -18.79 7.89 4.26
N ASP A 34 -19.14 6.60 4.16
CA ASP A 34 -20.34 6.08 4.80
C ASP A 34 -20.16 6.01 6.32
N GLN A 35 -21.27 6.05 7.05
CA GLN A 35 -21.25 5.78 8.49
C GLN A 35 -20.87 4.31 8.77
N GLY A 36 -20.04 4.09 9.80
CA GLY A 36 -19.60 2.75 10.21
C GLY A 36 -18.11 2.49 10.04
N HIS A 37 -17.57 1.56 10.82
CA HIS A 37 -16.14 1.22 10.79
C HIS A 37 -15.76 0.68 9.41
N VAL A 38 -14.63 1.15 8.86
CA VAL A 38 -14.13 0.72 7.55
C VAL A 38 -12.67 0.38 7.65
N PHE A 39 -12.28 -0.80 7.15
CA PHE A 39 -10.90 -1.18 6.90
C PHE A 39 -10.55 -0.94 5.43
N VAL A 40 -9.44 -0.24 5.22
CA VAL A 40 -8.89 0.09 3.91
C VAL A 40 -7.54 -0.60 3.78
N HIS A 41 -7.50 -1.69 3.05
CA HIS A 41 -6.30 -2.45 2.77
C HIS A 41 -5.64 -1.99 1.47
N GLY A 42 -4.33 -2.13 1.42
CA GLY A 42 -3.61 -2.17 0.15
C GLY A 42 -2.12 -1.92 0.33
N HIS A 43 -1.34 -2.20 -0.70
CA HIS A 43 0.11 -2.05 -0.64
C HIS A 43 0.54 -0.60 -0.36
N ARG A 44 1.78 -0.42 0.11
CA ARG A 44 2.36 0.91 0.31
C ARG A 44 2.36 1.68 -1.01
N GLY A 45 1.93 2.94 -0.98
CA GLY A 45 1.93 3.82 -2.16
C GLY A 45 0.72 3.69 -3.09
N CYS A 46 -0.33 2.94 -2.73
CA CYS A 46 -1.58 2.88 -3.52
C CYS A 46 -2.54 4.06 -3.30
N GLY A 47 -2.27 4.97 -2.34
CA GLY A 47 -3.05 6.19 -2.12
C GLY A 47 -3.94 6.23 -0.87
N LYS A 48 -3.85 5.23 0.03
CA LYS A 48 -4.63 5.17 1.29
C LYS A 48 -4.52 6.44 2.14
N SER A 49 -3.30 6.86 2.47
CA SER A 49 -3.03 8.04 3.31
C SER A 49 -3.58 9.32 2.67
N MET A 50 -3.43 9.48 1.34
CA MET A 50 -4.03 10.60 0.62
C MET A 50 -5.56 10.59 0.74
N MET A 51 -6.18 9.42 0.57
CA MET A 51 -7.63 9.26 0.67
C MET A 51 -8.14 9.58 2.08
N LEU A 52 -7.46 9.11 3.13
CA LEU A 52 -7.81 9.48 4.51
C LEU A 52 -7.63 10.97 4.76
N ARG A 53 -6.49 11.56 4.38
CA ARG A 53 -6.21 12.99 4.58
C ARG A 53 -7.25 13.91 3.93
N LEU A 54 -7.85 13.49 2.81
CA LEU A 54 -8.93 14.24 2.14
C LEU A 54 -10.26 14.25 2.91
N LEU A 55 -10.45 13.34 3.85
CA LEU A 55 -11.60 13.33 4.76
C LEU A 55 -11.44 14.30 5.93
N ALA A 56 -10.26 14.91 6.11
CA ALA A 56 -10.07 15.94 7.13
C ALA A 56 -10.88 17.22 6.82
N PRO A 57 -11.20 18.05 7.83
CA PRO A 57 -12.20 19.10 7.70
C PRO A 57 -11.79 20.20 6.73
N ASP A 58 -10.51 20.59 6.72
CA ASP A 58 -9.94 21.57 5.79
C ASP A 58 -10.09 21.13 4.32
N CYS A 59 -9.71 19.90 4.00
CA CYS A 59 -9.84 19.31 2.68
C CYS A 59 -11.31 19.19 2.25
N LYS A 60 -12.18 18.71 3.14
CA LYS A 60 -13.60 18.46 2.83
C LYS A 60 -14.40 19.75 2.70
N ALA A 61 -14.10 20.76 3.51
CA ALA A 61 -14.69 22.09 3.41
C ALA A 61 -14.33 22.76 2.07
N LEU A 62 -13.06 22.64 1.64
CA LEU A 62 -12.64 23.12 0.32
C LEU A 62 -13.30 22.37 -0.82
N GLU A 63 -13.50 21.05 -0.69
CA GLU A 63 -14.21 20.26 -1.70
C GLU A 63 -15.68 20.67 -1.85
N LEU A 64 -16.38 20.86 -0.74
CA LEU A 64 -17.81 21.17 -0.74
C LEU A 64 -18.11 22.68 -0.85
N GLY A 65 -17.08 23.52 -0.74
CA GLY A 65 -17.24 24.97 -0.71
C GLY A 65 -18.09 25.47 0.46
N CYS A 66 -17.98 24.82 1.64
CA CYS A 66 -18.76 25.12 2.83
C CYS A 66 -17.89 25.41 4.06
N LYS A 67 -18.51 25.83 5.16
CA LYS A 67 -17.83 25.97 6.46
C LYS A 67 -17.66 24.61 7.12
N ILE A 68 -16.70 24.50 8.04
CA ILE A 68 -16.46 23.28 8.82
C ILE A 68 -17.73 22.84 9.56
N ALA A 69 -18.49 23.78 10.14
CA ALA A 69 -19.74 23.47 10.85
C ALA A 69 -20.83 22.81 9.99
N ASP A 70 -20.76 22.97 8.66
CA ASP A 70 -21.75 22.46 7.71
C ASP A 70 -21.36 21.11 7.11
N LEU A 71 -20.20 20.54 7.49
CA LEU A 71 -19.74 19.26 6.96
C LEU A 71 -20.65 18.09 7.37
N PRO A 72 -20.74 17.02 6.57
CA PRO A 72 -21.55 15.84 6.89
C PRO A 72 -21.00 15.00 8.04
N TYR A 73 -19.72 15.18 8.39
CA TYR A 73 -18.99 14.49 9.46
C TYR A 73 -17.77 15.34 9.87
N LEU A 74 -17.15 15.00 11.00
CA LEU A 74 -15.87 15.56 11.44
C LEU A 74 -14.76 14.52 11.28
N GLY A 75 -13.88 14.68 10.29
CA GLY A 75 -12.71 13.81 10.11
C GLY A 75 -11.52 14.25 10.96
N LEU A 76 -10.88 13.34 11.68
CA LEU A 76 -9.73 13.60 12.55
C LEU A 76 -8.63 12.61 12.21
N TYR A 77 -7.54 13.13 11.66
CA TYR A 77 -6.44 12.35 11.12
C TYR A 77 -5.48 11.91 12.23
N ALA A 78 -5.22 10.61 12.33
CA ALA A 78 -4.34 10.03 13.33
C ALA A 78 -3.43 8.99 12.66
N SER A 79 -2.23 9.44 12.29
CA SER A 79 -1.17 8.59 11.76
C SER A 79 -0.46 7.85 12.87
N ILE A 80 -0.31 6.53 12.71
CA ILE A 80 0.42 5.68 13.65
C ILE A 80 1.80 5.38 13.05
N LYS A 81 2.86 5.96 13.62
CA LYS A 81 4.24 5.65 13.21
C LYS A 81 4.76 4.49 14.04
N SER A 82 5.64 3.66 13.47
CA SER A 82 6.22 2.49 14.16
C SER A 82 6.88 2.86 15.49
N THR A 83 7.57 3.99 15.54
CA THR A 83 8.27 4.48 16.74
C THR A 83 7.37 4.99 17.86
N ASP A 84 6.08 5.22 17.59
CA ASP A 84 5.23 5.94 18.54
C ASP A 84 4.64 5.02 19.62
N LEU A 85 4.31 3.78 19.24
CA LEU A 85 3.53 2.83 20.05
C LEU A 85 4.16 1.44 20.18
N ASP A 86 5.03 1.05 19.25
CA ASP A 86 5.68 -0.26 19.24
C ASP A 86 7.00 -0.23 20.01
N ILE A 87 6.90 -0.06 21.33
CA ILE A 87 8.05 -0.16 22.23
C ILE A 87 8.23 -1.61 22.69
N ALA A 88 9.48 -2.09 22.69
CA ALA A 88 9.83 -3.47 23.02
C ALA A 88 9.31 -3.92 24.40
N GLU A 89 9.11 -2.95 25.30
CA GLU A 89 8.59 -3.15 26.65
C GLU A 89 7.17 -3.75 26.69
N PHE A 90 6.37 -3.58 25.61
CA PHE A 90 5.04 -4.20 25.54
C PHE A 90 5.06 -5.73 25.56
N GLU A 91 6.14 -6.37 25.08
CA GLU A 91 6.25 -7.83 25.11
C GLU A 91 6.30 -8.38 26.55
N ARG A 92 6.81 -7.61 27.53
CA ARG A 92 6.84 -8.02 28.94
C ARG A 92 5.45 -8.03 29.60
N ILE A 93 4.52 -7.22 29.09
CA ILE A 93 3.15 -7.14 29.63
C ILE A 93 2.14 -7.98 28.84
N LYS A 94 2.52 -8.53 27.67
CA LYS A 94 1.65 -9.32 26.79
C LYS A 94 0.95 -10.49 27.47
N ASN A 95 1.63 -11.14 28.39
CA ASN A 95 1.12 -12.31 29.11
C ASN A 95 0.63 -11.96 30.53
N GLN A 96 0.61 -10.68 30.90
CA GLN A 96 0.13 -10.22 32.20
C GLN A 96 -1.37 -9.94 32.13
N PHE A 97 -2.10 -10.22 33.21
CA PHE A 97 -3.54 -9.94 33.31
C PHE A 97 -3.89 -8.46 33.02
N ALA A 98 -2.99 -7.52 33.33
CA ALA A 98 -3.18 -6.10 33.07
C ALA A 98 -2.68 -5.63 31.69
N GLY A 99 -2.04 -6.49 30.89
CA GLY A 99 -1.38 -6.12 29.64
C GLY A 99 -2.31 -5.43 28.65
N THR A 100 -3.50 -5.99 28.43
CA THR A 100 -4.52 -5.40 27.57
C THR A 100 -5.02 -4.05 28.08
N VAL A 101 -5.20 -3.90 29.40
CA VAL A 101 -5.68 -2.65 30.03
C VAL A 101 -4.66 -1.53 29.85
N LEU A 102 -3.37 -1.85 30.05
CA LEU A 102 -2.27 -0.91 29.85
C LEU A 102 -2.06 -0.56 28.37
N ALA A 103 -2.22 -1.52 27.47
CA ALA A 103 -2.20 -1.28 26.03
C ALA A 103 -3.39 -0.43 25.56
N GLU A 104 -4.57 -0.62 26.15
CA GLU A 104 -5.72 0.24 25.87
C GLU A 104 -5.50 1.66 26.38
N HIS A 105 -4.89 1.79 27.57
CA HIS A 105 -4.53 3.09 28.13
C HIS A 105 -3.57 3.87 27.26
N SER A 106 -2.46 3.25 26.84
CA SER A 106 -1.47 3.90 25.99
C SER A 106 -2.08 4.33 24.64
N LEU A 107 -2.87 3.45 24.02
CA LEU A 107 -3.53 3.73 22.75
C LEU A 107 -4.58 4.85 22.87
N CYS A 108 -5.32 4.89 23.99
CA CYS A 108 -6.28 5.96 24.27
C CYS A 108 -5.60 7.32 24.42
N LEU A 109 -4.51 7.40 25.19
CA LEU A 109 -3.76 8.65 25.36
C LEU A 109 -3.15 9.11 24.04
N PHE A 110 -2.49 8.21 23.31
CA PHE A 110 -1.89 8.52 22.02
C PHE A 110 -2.92 9.06 21.02
N LEU A 111 -4.03 8.36 20.84
CA LEU A 111 -5.06 8.78 19.89
C LEU A 111 -5.81 10.03 20.34
N ALA A 112 -6.03 10.23 21.63
CA ALA A 112 -6.61 11.48 22.13
C ALA A 112 -5.71 12.68 21.80
N SER A 113 -4.39 12.55 22.00
CA SER A 113 -3.41 13.57 21.63
C SER A 113 -3.45 13.84 20.12
N LYS A 114 -3.40 12.78 19.28
CA LYS A 114 -3.48 12.90 17.81
C LYS A 114 -4.77 13.53 17.31
N VAL A 115 -5.90 13.17 17.92
CA VAL A 115 -7.21 13.75 17.59
C VAL A 115 -7.23 15.26 17.85
N LEU A 116 -6.71 15.71 19.00
CA LEU A 116 -6.66 17.14 19.32
C LEU A 116 -5.62 17.90 18.48
N GLN A 117 -4.48 17.26 18.15
CA GLN A 117 -3.51 17.80 17.20
C GLN A 117 -4.15 17.99 15.81
N SER A 118 -4.87 16.99 15.31
CA SER A 118 -5.57 17.07 14.02
C SER A 118 -6.66 18.15 14.01
N LEU A 119 -7.39 18.31 15.13
CA LEU A 119 -8.32 19.41 15.30
C LEU A 119 -7.59 20.75 15.15
N LYS A 120 -6.46 20.94 15.85
CA LYS A 120 -5.64 22.16 15.76
C LYS A 120 -5.18 22.44 14.33
N GLU A 121 -4.66 21.43 13.64
CA GLU A 121 -4.06 21.54 12.31
C GLU A 121 -5.10 21.80 11.21
N HIS A 122 -6.28 21.20 11.30
CA HIS A 122 -7.25 21.19 10.20
C HIS A 122 -8.53 22.00 10.48
N THR A 123 -8.64 22.61 11.66
CA THR A 123 -9.69 23.61 11.95
C THR A 123 -9.11 24.95 12.43
N GLY A 124 -7.79 25.14 12.34
CA GLY A 124 -7.03 26.21 13.01
C GLY A 124 -7.62 27.62 12.93
N ALA A 125 -8.10 28.05 11.75
CA ALA A 125 -8.66 29.40 11.58
C ALA A 125 -9.91 29.66 12.45
N GLU A 126 -10.70 28.63 12.76
CA GLU A 126 -11.86 28.76 13.67
C GLU A 126 -11.43 28.87 15.14
N LEU A 127 -10.29 28.27 15.50
CA LEU A 127 -9.78 28.23 16.86
C LEU A 127 -9.17 29.56 17.33
N ASP A 128 -8.88 30.48 16.41
CA ASP A 128 -8.43 31.84 16.74
C ASP A 128 -9.56 32.78 17.18
N ASN A 129 -10.81 32.33 17.08
CA ASN A 129 -11.96 33.09 17.53
C ASN A 129 -12.16 32.97 19.06
N ASP A 130 -12.23 34.11 19.77
CA ASP A 130 -12.42 34.15 21.22
C ASP A 130 -13.69 33.44 21.69
N ALA A 131 -14.79 33.52 20.94
CA ALA A 131 -16.04 32.82 21.29
C ALA A 131 -15.87 31.29 21.21
N VAL A 132 -15.11 30.82 20.22
CA VAL A 132 -14.76 29.39 20.09
C VAL A 132 -13.88 28.95 21.25
N ARG A 133 -12.87 29.76 21.63
CA ARG A 133 -12.01 29.46 22.78
C ARG A 133 -12.78 29.40 24.11
N GLN A 134 -13.77 30.28 24.29
CA GLN A 134 -14.66 30.29 25.47
C GLN A 134 -15.56 29.06 25.52
N GLU A 135 -16.02 28.54 24.38
CA GLU A 135 -16.79 27.29 24.30
C GLU A 135 -15.89 26.05 24.52
N LEU A 136 -14.67 26.08 23.96
CA LEU A 136 -13.74 24.96 23.95
C LEU A 136 -13.12 24.67 25.33
N ARG A 137 -12.80 25.70 26.12
CA ARG A 137 -12.20 25.54 27.46
C ARG A 137 -13.04 24.65 28.40
N PRO A 138 -14.31 24.96 28.70
CA PRO A 138 -15.12 24.11 29.60
C PRO A 138 -15.35 22.71 29.01
N PHE A 139 -15.36 22.57 27.69
CA PHE A 139 -15.42 21.25 27.04
C PHE A 139 -14.17 20.42 27.34
N LEU A 140 -12.97 20.98 27.15
CA LEU A 140 -11.71 20.28 27.38
C LEU A 140 -11.45 20.02 28.86
N ASP A 141 -11.82 20.95 29.74
CA ASP A 141 -11.78 20.74 31.18
C ASP A 141 -12.60 19.51 31.59
N LYS A 142 -13.80 19.37 31.02
CA LYS A 142 -14.73 18.27 31.30
C LYS A 142 -14.34 16.95 30.62
N MET A 143 -13.91 16.99 29.37
CA MET A 143 -13.67 15.78 28.56
C MET A 143 -12.24 15.25 28.68
N VAL A 144 -11.29 16.10 29.07
CA VAL A 144 -9.87 15.76 29.19
C VAL A 144 -9.40 15.93 30.63
N LEU A 145 -9.26 17.16 31.11
CA LEU A 145 -8.51 17.44 32.35
C LEU A 145 -9.11 16.74 33.58
N SER A 146 -10.42 16.85 33.78
CA SER A 146 -11.13 16.21 34.90
C SER A 146 -11.13 14.68 34.84
N ARG A 147 -10.98 14.09 33.65
CA ARG A 147 -10.92 12.63 33.48
C ARG A 147 -9.52 12.07 33.68
N LEU A 148 -8.50 12.88 33.42
CA LEU A 148 -7.10 12.55 33.68
C LEU A 148 -6.70 12.83 35.14
N ALA A 149 -7.38 13.77 35.80
CA ALA A 149 -7.20 14.01 37.23
C ALA A 149 -7.61 12.77 38.05
N GLY A 150 -6.71 12.29 38.91
CA GLY A 150 -6.99 11.19 39.82
C GLY A 150 -7.99 11.55 40.92
N LEU A 151 -8.55 10.54 41.60
CA LEU A 151 -9.45 10.72 42.75
C LEU A 151 -8.75 11.37 43.97
N ASP A 152 -7.42 11.32 44.04
CA ASP A 152 -6.61 11.86 45.16
C ASP A 152 -6.18 13.33 44.96
N ALA A 153 -7.00 14.14 44.28
CA ALA A 153 -6.76 15.57 44.07
C ALA A 153 -6.95 16.41 45.36
N ASN A 154 -6.20 16.08 46.42
CA ASN A 154 -5.74 17.03 47.43
C ASN A 154 -4.33 17.56 47.09
N THR A 155 -3.71 17.06 46.03
CA THR A 155 -2.59 17.73 45.38
C THR A 155 -3.15 18.82 44.48
N SER A 156 -3.08 20.06 44.96
CA SER A 156 -3.23 21.33 44.23
C SER A 156 -4.14 21.27 43.00
N ALA A 157 -5.31 21.93 43.12
CA ALA A 157 -6.07 22.42 41.97
C ALA A 157 -5.12 22.81 40.83
N PRO A 158 -5.45 22.48 39.56
CA PRO A 158 -4.57 22.75 38.42
C PRO A 158 -4.02 24.16 38.60
N SER A 159 -2.69 24.26 38.76
CA SER A 159 -1.93 25.51 38.86
C SER A 159 -2.68 26.54 38.03
N GLU A 160 -3.23 27.59 38.66
CA GLU A 160 -4.09 28.60 38.04
C GLU A 160 -3.70 28.74 36.58
N ALA A 161 -4.44 28.05 35.70
CA ALA A 161 -4.05 27.98 34.30
C ALA A 161 -4.06 29.43 33.83
N ALA A 162 -2.94 29.90 33.29
CA ALA A 162 -2.85 31.28 32.84
C ALA A 162 -4.11 31.57 32.01
N PRO A 163 -4.99 32.51 32.42
CA PRO A 163 -6.33 32.65 31.84
C PRO A 163 -6.31 32.92 30.32
N ASN A 164 -5.13 33.26 29.79
CA ASN A 164 -4.86 33.58 28.39
C ASN A 164 -4.18 32.43 27.58
N GLY A 165 -3.91 31.27 28.18
CA GLY A 165 -3.27 30.14 27.46
C GLY A 165 -4.23 29.42 26.50
N ASP A 166 -3.72 28.88 25.40
CA ASP A 166 -4.50 28.07 24.44
C ASP A 166 -5.06 26.81 25.12
N PRO A 167 -6.40 26.68 25.30
CA PRO A 167 -6.99 25.56 26.02
C PRO A 167 -6.76 24.21 25.31
N LEU A 168 -6.64 24.22 23.98
CA LEU A 168 -6.38 23.00 23.20
C LEU A 168 -4.96 22.50 23.44
N LEU A 169 -3.99 23.41 23.42
CA LEU A 169 -2.59 23.08 23.73
C LEU A 169 -2.44 22.55 25.16
N GLN A 170 -3.11 23.17 26.14
CA GLN A 170 -3.12 22.70 27.53
C GLN A 170 -3.67 21.27 27.66
N ALA A 171 -4.73 20.93 26.92
CA ALA A 171 -5.28 19.58 26.92
C ALA A 171 -4.34 18.55 26.27
N ILE A 172 -3.67 18.92 25.16
CA ILE A 172 -2.66 18.07 24.50
C ILE A 172 -1.49 17.82 25.46
N GLU A 173 -0.93 18.86 26.07
CA GLU A 173 0.18 18.75 27.03
C GLU A 173 -0.19 17.88 28.24
N ALA A 174 -1.42 17.99 28.75
CA ALA A 174 -1.90 17.15 29.84
C ALA A 174 -1.97 15.66 29.45
N ILE A 175 -2.43 15.34 28.23
CA ILE A 175 -2.46 13.98 27.70
C ILE A 175 -1.03 13.46 27.51
N ASP A 176 -0.16 14.26 26.89
CA ASP A 176 1.23 13.88 26.61
C ASP A 176 2.03 13.69 27.91
N ALA A 177 1.73 14.46 28.96
CA ALA A 177 2.32 14.25 30.29
C ALA A 177 1.89 12.92 30.92
N ARG A 178 0.61 12.52 30.79
CA ARG A 178 0.14 11.19 31.23
C ARG A 178 0.74 10.06 30.39
N TYR A 179 0.89 10.27 29.09
CA TYR A 179 1.58 9.32 28.22
C TYR A 179 3.03 9.15 28.66
N SER A 180 3.73 10.27 28.93
CA SER A 180 5.11 10.25 29.43
C SER A 180 5.23 9.48 30.75
N GLU A 181 4.31 9.69 31.70
CA GLU A 181 4.24 8.94 32.97
C GLU A 181 4.10 7.43 32.74
N PHE A 182 3.22 7.03 31.80
CA PHE A 182 3.07 5.63 31.41
C PHE A 182 4.35 5.06 30.79
N MET A 183 5.03 5.83 29.92
CA MET A 183 6.28 5.40 29.29
C MET A 183 7.40 5.24 30.32
N ASP A 184 7.50 6.12 31.30
CA ASP A 184 8.45 5.99 32.41
C ASP A 184 8.19 4.72 33.21
N TYR A 185 6.91 4.39 33.46
CA TYR A 185 6.52 3.12 34.08
C TYR A 185 6.96 1.90 33.25
N MET A 186 6.73 1.91 31.93
CA MET A 186 7.15 0.81 31.04
C MET A 186 8.67 0.62 31.04
N ARG A 187 9.43 1.71 31.06
CA ARG A 187 10.90 1.65 31.18
C ARG A 187 11.34 1.12 32.55
N GLN A 188 10.68 1.51 33.64
CA GLN A 188 10.98 0.98 34.97
C GLN A 188 10.70 -0.52 35.07
N LEU A 189 9.58 -0.98 34.50
CA LEU A 189 9.26 -2.40 34.42
C LEU A 189 10.38 -3.18 33.69
N SER A 190 11.07 -2.53 32.77
CA SER A 190 12.20 -3.12 32.03
C SER A 190 13.46 -3.32 32.88
N LEU A 191 13.61 -2.59 33.98
CA LEU A 191 14.77 -2.64 34.86
C LEU A 191 14.64 -3.61 36.04
N THR A 192 13.47 -4.25 36.20
CA THR A 192 13.20 -5.15 37.33
C THR A 192 12.55 -6.45 36.89
N GLU A 193 12.76 -7.49 37.68
CA GLU A 193 12.03 -8.77 37.59
C GLU A 193 10.82 -8.82 38.54
N GLU A 194 10.76 -7.88 39.50
CA GLU A 194 9.66 -7.77 40.46
C GLU A 194 8.43 -7.12 39.84
N TYR A 195 7.25 -7.50 40.33
CA TYR A 195 6.00 -6.89 39.92
C TYR A 195 5.89 -5.45 40.45
N VAL A 196 5.90 -4.47 39.54
CA VAL A 196 5.64 -3.06 39.86
C VAL A 196 4.25 -2.70 39.32
N PRO A 197 3.26 -2.41 40.18
CA PRO A 197 1.95 -1.97 39.71
C PRO A 197 2.00 -0.54 39.18
N PHE A 198 1.34 -0.30 38.03
CA PHE A 198 1.11 1.06 37.58
C PHE A 198 0.19 1.81 38.56
N ARG A 199 0.63 2.97 39.04
CA ARG A 199 -0.11 3.79 40.02
C ARG A 199 -0.85 4.97 39.40
N GLY A 200 -0.62 5.24 38.12
CA GLY A 200 -1.28 6.32 37.40
C GLY A 200 -2.74 6.03 37.09
N ARG A 201 -3.49 7.08 36.73
CA ARG A 201 -4.89 6.96 36.32
C ARG A 201 -4.98 6.28 34.96
N VAL A 202 -5.48 5.05 34.94
CA VAL A 202 -5.81 4.31 33.72
C VAL A 202 -7.09 4.88 33.10
N VAL A 203 -7.08 5.04 31.78
CA VAL A 203 -8.23 5.43 30.96
C VAL A 203 -8.42 4.44 29.82
N GLY A 204 -9.67 4.14 29.47
CA GLY A 204 -10.04 3.28 28.36
C GLY A 204 -10.97 3.97 27.36
N TYR A 205 -11.35 3.23 26.31
CA TYR A 205 -12.07 3.81 25.18
C TYR A 205 -13.44 4.35 25.57
N ARG A 206 -14.23 3.59 26.33
CA ARG A 206 -15.63 3.93 26.59
C ARG A 206 -15.81 5.14 27.51
N GLU A 207 -14.91 5.31 28.46
CA GLU A 207 -14.97 6.38 29.46
C GLU A 207 -14.19 7.64 29.04
N PHE A 208 -13.17 7.51 28.19
CA PHE A 208 -12.29 8.63 27.84
C PHE A 208 -12.30 8.97 26.34
N LEU A 209 -11.75 8.11 25.47
CA LEU A 209 -11.55 8.44 24.05
C LEU A 209 -12.88 8.58 23.29
N PHE A 210 -13.80 7.62 23.46
CA PHE A 210 -15.10 7.65 22.78
C PHE A 210 -15.92 8.89 23.14
N PRO A 211 -16.14 9.25 24.42
CA PRO A 211 -16.92 10.45 24.72
C PRO A 211 -16.17 11.74 24.38
N LEU A 212 -14.83 11.77 24.40
CA LEU A 212 -14.08 12.90 23.87
C LEU A 212 -14.44 13.12 22.39
N CYS A 213 -14.25 12.10 21.55
CA CYS A 213 -14.55 12.18 20.12
C CYS A 213 -16.04 12.46 19.86
N ALA A 214 -16.94 11.68 20.46
CA ALA A 214 -18.37 11.76 20.20
C ALA A 214 -18.99 13.11 20.59
N ASN A 215 -18.41 13.83 21.54
CA ASN A 215 -18.92 15.13 21.99
C ASN A 215 -18.23 16.32 21.32
N LEU A 216 -17.19 16.14 20.51
CA LEU A 216 -16.62 17.24 19.72
C LEU A 216 -17.69 17.91 18.86
N THR A 217 -18.61 17.13 18.29
CA THR A 217 -19.74 17.62 17.49
C THR A 217 -20.88 18.23 18.31
N SER A 218 -20.65 18.54 19.60
CA SER A 218 -21.51 19.46 20.37
C SER A 218 -21.10 20.93 20.19
N LEU A 219 -19.83 21.16 19.88
CA LEU A 219 -19.24 22.49 19.73
C LEU A 219 -19.81 23.20 18.48
N SER A 220 -20.12 24.48 18.61
CA SER A 220 -20.87 25.24 17.59
C SER A 220 -20.13 25.44 16.26
N PHE A 221 -18.80 25.46 16.28
CA PHE A 221 -17.95 25.62 15.10
C PHE A 221 -17.66 24.29 14.36
N LEU A 222 -18.09 23.17 14.93
CA LEU A 222 -17.90 21.82 14.37
C LEU A 222 -19.24 21.26 13.84
N PRO A 223 -19.20 20.20 13.00
CA PRO A 223 -20.38 19.53 12.44
C PRO A 223 -21.40 19.06 13.47
N ARG A 224 -22.35 19.92 13.87
CA ARG A 224 -23.19 19.65 15.04
C ARG A 224 -24.07 18.41 14.85
N GLY A 225 -23.97 17.48 15.81
CA GLY A 225 -24.73 16.22 15.80
C GLY A 225 -24.34 15.23 14.70
N LYS A 226 -23.26 15.49 13.97
CA LYS A 226 -22.73 14.60 12.92
C LYS A 226 -21.75 13.57 13.51
N PRO A 227 -21.48 12.46 12.80
CA PRO A 227 -20.50 11.49 13.24
C PRO A 227 -19.07 12.06 13.18
N VAL A 228 -18.21 11.55 14.06
CA VAL A 228 -16.77 11.80 14.04
C VAL A 228 -16.06 10.62 13.40
N TYR A 229 -15.19 10.87 12.43
CA TYR A 229 -14.37 9.85 11.78
C TYR A 229 -12.95 9.95 12.32
N VAL A 230 -12.51 8.94 13.06
CA VAL A 230 -11.11 8.80 13.46
C VAL A 230 -10.39 8.05 12.35
N LEU A 231 -9.52 8.76 11.64
CA LEU A 231 -8.83 8.30 10.44
C LEU A 231 -7.47 7.72 10.85
N LEU A 232 -7.46 6.44 11.16
CA LEU A 232 -6.28 5.70 11.65
C LEU A 232 -5.45 5.27 10.44
N ASP A 233 -4.34 5.96 10.19
CA ASP A 233 -3.42 5.62 9.10
C ASP A 233 -2.28 4.71 9.59
N ASP A 234 -1.85 3.77 8.73
CA ASP A 234 -0.77 2.82 8.99
C ASP A 234 -0.96 1.97 10.27
N SER A 235 -2.17 1.42 10.45
CA SER A 235 -2.50 0.61 11.64
C SER A 235 -1.76 -0.72 11.74
N ASP A 236 -1.04 -1.16 10.68
CA ASP A 236 -0.08 -2.26 10.78
C ASP A 236 1.19 -1.88 11.55
N ASN A 237 1.29 -0.69 12.12
CA ASN A 237 2.35 -0.36 13.07
C ASN A 237 1.98 -0.71 14.52
N LEU A 238 0.71 -1.06 14.80
CA LEU A 238 0.28 -1.50 16.13
C LEU A 238 0.78 -2.91 16.45
N ASN A 239 1.31 -3.15 17.64
CA ASN A 239 1.66 -4.52 18.04
C ASN A 239 0.42 -5.42 18.19
N SER A 240 0.62 -6.73 18.40
CA SER A 240 -0.48 -7.70 18.48
C SER A 240 -1.51 -7.34 19.58
N ILE A 241 -1.09 -6.90 20.77
CA ILE A 241 -2.01 -6.54 21.86
C ILE A 241 -2.81 -5.28 21.51
N GLN A 242 -2.14 -4.25 21.00
CA GLN A 242 -2.81 -3.02 20.56
C GLN A 242 -3.79 -3.29 19.42
N THR A 243 -3.47 -4.23 18.53
CA THR A 243 -4.39 -4.71 17.49
C THR A 243 -5.63 -5.36 18.13
N GLN A 244 -5.48 -6.12 19.21
CA GLN A 244 -6.63 -6.68 19.94
C GLN A 244 -7.51 -5.59 20.55
N VAL A 245 -6.90 -4.56 21.14
CA VAL A 245 -7.59 -3.40 21.69
C VAL A 245 -8.39 -2.68 20.59
N LEU A 246 -7.76 -2.36 19.45
CA LEU A 246 -8.43 -1.71 18.33
C LEU A 246 -9.61 -2.54 17.83
N ASN A 247 -9.44 -3.86 17.69
CA ASN A 247 -10.54 -4.77 17.33
C ASN A 247 -11.68 -4.76 18.35
N THR A 248 -11.37 -4.65 19.65
CA THR A 248 -12.38 -4.49 20.71
C THR A 248 -13.18 -3.21 20.54
N TRP A 249 -12.55 -2.11 20.10
CA TRP A 249 -13.27 -0.87 19.84
C TRP A 249 -14.19 -0.96 18.63
N VAL A 250 -13.75 -1.65 17.58
CA VAL A 250 -14.58 -1.96 16.40
C VAL A 250 -15.79 -2.81 16.80
N SER A 251 -15.61 -3.82 17.66
CA SER A 251 -16.70 -4.70 18.10
C SER A 251 -17.76 -3.99 18.96
N TYR A 252 -17.46 -2.83 19.53
CA TYR A 252 -18.45 -2.01 20.22
C TYR A 252 -19.47 -1.35 19.30
N ARG A 253 -19.25 -1.37 17.97
CA ARG A 253 -20.16 -0.82 16.95
C ARG A 253 -20.59 0.62 17.24
N THR A 254 -19.61 1.44 17.58
CA THR A 254 -19.83 2.86 17.90
C THR A 254 -19.87 3.74 16.66
N GLY A 255 -19.74 3.15 15.47
CA GLY A 255 -19.68 3.79 14.14
C GLY A 255 -20.78 4.81 13.82
N ALA A 256 -21.92 4.76 14.52
CA ALA A 256 -22.96 5.75 14.38
C ALA A 256 -22.54 7.15 14.89
N LYS A 257 -21.75 7.21 15.96
CA LYS A 257 -21.24 8.46 16.55
C LYS A 257 -19.75 8.65 16.29
N VAL A 258 -18.97 7.58 16.43
CA VAL A 258 -17.52 7.56 16.22
C VAL A 258 -17.18 6.41 15.28
N SER A 259 -16.79 6.75 14.07
CA SER A 259 -16.42 5.81 13.03
C SER A 259 -14.90 5.69 12.95
N LEU A 260 -14.40 4.46 12.99
CA LEU A 260 -12.97 4.19 12.80
C LEU A 260 -12.73 3.89 11.31
N LYS A 261 -11.89 4.68 10.65
CA LYS A 261 -11.46 4.48 9.26
C LYS A 261 -10.00 4.04 9.30
N ILE A 262 -9.76 2.74 9.14
CA ILE A 262 -8.52 2.06 9.49
C ILE A 262 -7.78 1.70 8.22
N SER A 263 -6.64 2.33 7.94
CA SER A 263 -5.79 1.95 6.80
C SER A 263 -4.75 0.92 7.20
N THR A 264 -4.45 0.00 6.28
CA THR A 264 -3.42 -1.02 6.48
C THR A 264 -2.66 -1.40 5.19
N GLN A 265 -1.45 -1.92 5.34
CA GLN A 265 -0.46 -2.34 4.34
C GLN A 265 -0.38 -3.86 4.20
N LEU A 266 -1.54 -4.55 4.24
CA LEU A 266 -1.62 -6.02 4.16
C LEU A 266 -0.84 -6.77 5.26
N GLY A 267 -0.51 -6.08 6.36
CA GLY A 267 0.23 -6.59 7.50
C GLY A 267 -0.59 -6.64 8.80
N TYR A 268 -1.92 -6.49 8.71
CA TYR A 268 -2.79 -6.43 9.89
C TYR A 268 -2.72 -7.76 10.65
N LYS A 269 -2.39 -7.70 11.94
CA LYS A 269 -1.90 -8.87 12.69
C LYS A 269 -2.95 -9.96 12.81
N HIS A 270 -4.16 -9.57 13.18
CA HIS A 270 -5.31 -10.47 13.34
C HIS A 270 -6.60 -9.68 13.59
N TYR A 271 -7.73 -10.36 13.48
CA TYR A 271 -9.07 -9.81 13.73
C TYR A 271 -9.67 -10.22 15.08
N ARG A 272 -8.84 -10.58 16.07
CA ARG A 272 -9.29 -10.99 17.41
C ARG A 272 -9.37 -9.79 18.35
N THR A 273 -10.42 -9.73 19.16
CA THR A 273 -10.60 -8.77 20.26
C THR A 273 -9.84 -9.22 21.51
N SER A 274 -9.80 -8.35 22.52
CA SER A 274 -9.27 -8.63 23.86
C SER A 274 -10.00 -9.79 24.57
N ALA A 275 -11.26 -10.05 24.21
CA ALA A 275 -12.02 -11.20 24.69
C ALA A 275 -11.85 -12.45 23.80
N ASN A 276 -10.87 -12.42 22.88
CA ASN A 276 -10.57 -13.48 21.91
C ASN A 276 -11.74 -13.81 20.96
N GLN A 277 -12.68 -12.88 20.77
CA GLN A 277 -13.74 -12.97 19.76
C GLN A 277 -13.23 -12.41 18.43
N ARG A 278 -13.74 -12.89 17.30
CA ARG A 278 -13.36 -12.37 15.98
C ARG A 278 -14.32 -11.25 15.56
N ILE A 279 -13.80 -10.12 15.09
CA ILE A 279 -14.61 -9.12 14.38
C ILE A 279 -14.85 -9.54 12.93
N GLU A 280 -16.05 -9.30 12.41
CA GLU A 280 -16.48 -9.80 11.10
C GLU A 280 -17.05 -8.72 10.19
N SER A 281 -16.66 -8.76 8.92
CA SER A 281 -17.25 -7.95 7.85
C SER A 281 -18.46 -8.67 7.23
N PRO A 282 -19.57 -7.98 6.89
CA PRO A 282 -19.77 -6.53 6.95
C PRO A 282 -20.37 -6.02 8.28
N HIS A 283 -20.54 -6.90 9.28
CA HIS A 283 -21.39 -6.64 10.44
C HIS A 283 -20.75 -5.72 11.49
N ASP A 284 -19.48 -5.91 11.79
CA ASP A 284 -18.71 -5.04 12.70
C ASP A 284 -17.99 -3.91 11.95
N PHE A 285 -17.56 -4.16 10.71
CA PHE A 285 -16.87 -3.20 9.84
C PHE A 285 -17.08 -3.56 8.35
N LYS A 286 -16.88 -2.60 7.44
CA LYS A 286 -16.75 -2.85 6.00
C LYS A 286 -15.27 -2.97 5.60
N GLU A 287 -14.96 -3.74 4.57
CA GLU A 287 -13.58 -3.96 4.11
C GLU A 287 -13.43 -3.59 2.64
N VAL A 288 -12.36 -2.85 2.32
CA VAL A 288 -12.03 -2.41 0.96
C VAL A 288 -10.54 -2.66 0.71
N ASP A 289 -10.18 -3.36 -0.36
CA ASP A 289 -8.78 -3.51 -0.80
C ASP A 289 -8.54 -2.73 -2.10
N ILE A 290 -7.84 -1.61 -1.99
CA ILE A 290 -7.55 -0.71 -3.13
C ILE A 290 -6.61 -1.40 -4.15
N SER A 291 -5.76 -2.34 -3.72
CA SER A 291 -4.79 -3.00 -4.62
C SER A 291 -5.46 -3.94 -5.62
N THR A 292 -6.50 -4.66 -5.17
CA THR A 292 -7.24 -5.61 -6.02
C THR A 292 -8.01 -4.89 -7.13
N ILE A 293 -8.43 -3.66 -6.86
CA ILE A 293 -9.20 -2.82 -7.77
C ILE A 293 -8.37 -2.33 -8.96
N TYR A 294 -7.05 -2.21 -8.83
CA TYR A 294 -6.19 -1.84 -9.99
C TYR A 294 -5.63 -3.04 -10.75
N THR A 295 -5.62 -4.21 -10.13
CA THR A 295 -4.97 -5.42 -10.68
C THR A 295 -5.96 -6.47 -11.18
N GLY A 296 -7.26 -6.33 -10.88
CA GLY A 296 -8.33 -7.24 -11.27
C GLY A 296 -8.77 -7.14 -12.74
N GLY A 297 -9.41 -8.20 -13.25
CA GLY A 297 -9.91 -8.25 -14.63
C GLY A 297 -11.05 -7.26 -14.94
N LEU A 298 -11.81 -6.84 -13.92
CA LEU A 298 -12.86 -5.81 -14.00
C LEU A 298 -12.29 -4.37 -14.07
N ALA A 299 -10.99 -4.21 -13.83
CA ALA A 299 -10.28 -2.93 -13.82
C ALA A 299 -9.65 -2.55 -15.16
N LYS A 300 -9.84 -3.37 -16.21
CA LYS A 300 -9.24 -3.15 -17.54
C LYS A 300 -9.54 -1.73 -18.01
N GLY A 301 -8.48 -0.93 -18.17
CA GLY A 301 -8.54 0.46 -18.63
C GLY A 301 -8.69 1.52 -17.53
N LYS A 302 -9.15 1.18 -16.31
CA LYS A 302 -9.35 2.16 -15.23
C LYS A 302 -8.04 2.68 -14.65
N PHE A 303 -7.11 1.78 -14.31
CA PHE A 303 -5.82 2.19 -13.74
C PHE A 303 -4.96 2.99 -14.72
N PRO A 304 -4.75 2.57 -15.98
CA PRO A 304 -3.98 3.37 -16.94
C PRO A 304 -4.53 4.79 -17.15
N ALA A 305 -5.86 4.92 -17.29
CA ALA A 305 -6.51 6.23 -17.42
C ALA A 305 -6.33 7.10 -16.16
N TRP A 306 -6.38 6.50 -14.98
CA TRP A 306 -6.14 7.21 -13.72
C TRP A 306 -4.69 7.69 -13.60
N VAL A 307 -3.70 6.86 -13.96
CA VAL A 307 -2.29 7.27 -14.01
C VAL A 307 -2.09 8.41 -15.01
N GLU A 308 -2.72 8.33 -16.20
CA GLU A 308 -2.65 9.37 -17.22
C GLU A 308 -3.22 10.69 -16.72
N ALA A 309 -4.35 10.67 -16.01
CA ALA A 309 -4.94 11.84 -15.39
C ALA A 309 -4.01 12.46 -14.31
N ILE A 310 -3.40 11.63 -13.46
CA ILE A 310 -2.44 12.10 -12.43
C ILE A 310 -1.22 12.76 -13.07
N VAL A 311 -0.63 12.11 -14.08
CA VAL A 311 0.57 12.61 -14.78
C VAL A 311 0.25 13.91 -15.50
N THR A 312 -0.86 13.95 -16.24
CA THR A 312 -1.29 15.15 -16.97
C THR A 312 -1.50 16.32 -16.01
N LYS A 313 -2.17 16.09 -14.87
CA LYS A 313 -2.38 17.11 -13.83
C LYS A 313 -1.04 17.63 -13.29
N ARG A 314 -0.12 16.73 -12.93
CA ARG A 314 1.20 17.08 -12.41
C ARG A 314 2.07 17.86 -13.40
N LEU A 315 2.04 17.49 -14.69
CA LEU A 315 2.75 18.21 -15.75
C LEU A 315 2.17 19.62 -15.94
N ALA A 316 0.84 19.75 -16.01
CA ALA A 316 0.17 21.03 -16.16
C ALA A 316 0.49 22.00 -15.00
N GLU A 317 0.48 21.49 -13.76
CA GLU A 317 0.86 22.25 -12.55
C GLU A 317 2.31 22.74 -12.56
N ASN A 318 3.19 22.11 -13.34
CA ASN A 318 4.58 22.54 -13.54
C ASN A 318 4.76 23.31 -14.86
N GLY A 319 3.66 23.71 -15.51
CA GLY A 319 3.67 24.48 -16.76
C GLY A 319 4.27 23.72 -17.93
N ILE A 320 4.09 22.38 -17.96
CA ILE A 320 4.43 21.48 -19.06
C ILE A 320 3.11 21.03 -19.69
N ASN A 321 2.82 21.51 -20.89
CA ASN A 321 1.57 21.22 -21.60
C ASN A 321 1.80 20.17 -22.70
N VAL A 322 2.15 18.96 -22.28
CA VAL A 322 2.40 17.80 -23.16
C VAL A 322 1.55 16.64 -22.67
N PRO A 323 0.88 15.88 -23.57
CA PRO A 323 0.17 14.67 -23.18
C PRO A 323 1.11 13.67 -22.48
N ALA A 324 0.61 12.96 -21.46
CA ALA A 324 1.42 12.00 -20.70
C ALA A 324 2.14 10.98 -21.59
N LYS A 325 1.47 10.49 -22.65
CA LYS A 325 2.04 9.54 -23.61
C LYS A 325 3.15 10.11 -24.47
N ASP A 326 3.10 11.40 -24.77
CA ASP A 326 4.14 12.09 -25.54
C ASP A 326 5.31 12.49 -24.65
N PHE A 327 5.04 12.74 -23.36
CA PHE A 327 6.07 12.99 -22.36
C PHE A 327 6.89 11.73 -22.05
N PHE A 328 6.26 10.55 -22.08
CA PHE A 328 6.91 9.24 -21.99
C PHE A 328 6.81 8.49 -23.33
N PRO A 329 7.59 8.90 -24.35
CA PRO A 329 7.51 8.32 -25.69
C PRO A 329 7.97 6.86 -25.73
N VAL A 330 7.39 6.10 -26.65
CA VAL A 330 7.80 4.73 -26.97
C VAL A 330 9.15 4.69 -27.72
N ALA A 331 9.81 3.54 -27.70
CA ALA A 331 10.93 3.25 -28.58
C ALA A 331 10.44 2.97 -30.01
N LYS A 332 10.31 4.01 -30.85
CA LYS A 332 9.69 3.95 -32.18
C LYS A 332 10.16 2.78 -33.04
N VAL A 333 11.48 2.61 -33.20
CA VAL A 333 12.08 1.54 -34.02
C VAL A 333 11.64 0.14 -33.53
N GLN A 334 11.58 -0.06 -32.21
CA GLN A 334 11.14 -1.32 -31.61
C GLN A 334 9.65 -1.55 -31.86
N GLU A 335 8.80 -0.55 -31.65
CA GLU A 335 7.35 -0.69 -31.85
C GLU A 335 6.99 -0.89 -33.33
N GLU A 336 7.70 -0.24 -34.25
CA GLU A 336 7.57 -0.46 -35.70
C GLU A 336 7.95 -1.91 -36.08
N ALA A 337 9.02 -2.46 -35.50
CA ALA A 337 9.41 -3.85 -35.73
C ALA A 337 8.38 -4.86 -35.19
N ILE A 338 7.81 -4.57 -34.01
CA ILE A 338 6.74 -5.39 -33.41
C ILE A 338 5.47 -5.31 -34.26
N GLU A 339 5.10 -4.12 -34.77
CA GLU A 339 3.94 -3.95 -35.63
C GLU A 339 4.11 -4.70 -36.96
N LYS A 340 5.31 -4.70 -37.53
CA LYS A 340 5.63 -5.51 -38.70
C LYS A 340 5.39 -7.01 -38.43
N LEU A 341 5.84 -7.53 -37.28
CA LEU A 341 5.58 -8.92 -36.88
C LEU A 341 4.09 -9.20 -36.69
N LYS A 342 3.30 -8.23 -36.17
CA LYS A 342 1.85 -8.38 -36.07
C LYS A 342 1.20 -8.55 -37.45
N GLU A 343 1.58 -7.72 -38.41
CA GLU A 343 1.05 -7.81 -39.76
C GLU A 343 1.46 -9.11 -40.46
N GLU A 344 2.70 -9.56 -40.26
CA GLU A 344 3.16 -10.87 -40.74
C GLU A 344 2.35 -12.04 -40.16
N LEU A 345 2.08 -12.02 -38.85
CA LEU A 345 1.26 -13.03 -38.18
C LEU A 345 -0.19 -13.00 -38.69
N LYS A 346 -0.78 -11.82 -38.88
CA LYS A 346 -2.13 -11.69 -39.45
C LYS A 346 -2.21 -12.24 -40.86
N ALA A 347 -1.22 -11.96 -41.70
CA ALA A 347 -1.17 -12.42 -43.08
C ALA A 347 -1.04 -13.95 -43.18
N LYS A 348 -0.27 -14.57 -42.28
CA LYS A 348 -0.05 -16.03 -42.25
C LYS A 348 -1.12 -16.79 -41.49
N TRP A 349 -2.01 -16.11 -40.76
CA TRP A 349 -2.99 -16.73 -39.87
C TRP A 349 -3.89 -17.76 -40.57
N ALA A 350 -4.28 -17.53 -41.83
CA ALA A 350 -5.12 -18.48 -42.58
C ALA A 350 -4.46 -19.85 -42.82
N LEU A 351 -3.13 -19.93 -42.75
CA LEU A 351 -2.34 -21.14 -42.99
C LEU A 351 -1.71 -21.70 -41.71
N GLU A 352 -1.24 -20.82 -40.81
CA GLU A 352 -0.41 -21.18 -39.65
C GLU A 352 -0.98 -20.63 -38.32
N GLY A 353 -2.19 -20.10 -38.34
CA GLY A 353 -2.84 -19.49 -37.18
C GLY A 353 -3.05 -20.49 -36.04
N ARG A 354 -2.75 -20.06 -34.81
CA ARG A 354 -2.85 -20.86 -33.59
C ARG A 354 -4.02 -20.45 -32.70
N GLY A 355 -4.46 -19.19 -32.80
CA GLY A 355 -5.54 -18.60 -32.02
C GLY A 355 -6.83 -18.46 -32.81
N PHE A 356 -7.87 -17.95 -32.13
CA PHE A 356 -9.22 -17.91 -32.70
C PHE A 356 -9.39 -16.88 -33.82
N SER A 357 -8.52 -15.86 -33.88
CA SER A 357 -8.53 -14.84 -34.92
C SER A 357 -7.13 -14.31 -35.22
N PRO A 358 -6.91 -13.69 -36.40
CA PRO A 358 -5.63 -13.06 -36.74
C PRO A 358 -5.15 -12.04 -35.71
N GLY A 359 -6.09 -11.27 -35.14
CA GLY A 359 -5.79 -10.26 -34.12
C GLY A 359 -5.36 -10.87 -32.78
N ASP A 360 -5.87 -12.05 -32.44
CA ASP A 360 -5.50 -12.78 -31.22
C ASP A 360 -4.03 -13.26 -31.31
N ASP A 361 -3.63 -13.83 -32.44
CA ASP A 361 -2.25 -14.27 -32.67
C ASP A 361 -1.27 -13.11 -32.69
N ALA A 362 -1.59 -12.03 -33.42
CA ALA A 362 -0.78 -10.82 -33.41
C ALA A 362 -0.59 -10.25 -32.01
N THR A 363 -1.65 -10.25 -31.19
CA THR A 363 -1.60 -9.76 -29.81
C THR A 363 -0.81 -10.70 -28.90
N ARG A 364 -0.90 -12.01 -29.09
CA ARG A 364 -0.25 -13.02 -28.23
C ARG A 364 1.22 -13.22 -28.54
N TYR A 365 1.61 -13.22 -29.81
CA TYR A 365 2.91 -13.72 -30.23
C TYR A 365 3.88 -12.63 -30.72
N ALA A 366 3.41 -11.52 -31.30
CA ALA A 366 4.32 -10.56 -31.94
C ALA A 366 5.42 -10.00 -31.01
N ARG A 367 5.04 -9.53 -29.80
CA ARG A 367 6.00 -9.00 -28.83
C ARG A 367 6.88 -10.12 -28.21
N PRO A 368 6.34 -11.28 -27.78
CA PRO A 368 7.18 -12.42 -27.39
C PRO A 368 8.15 -12.89 -28.47
N ASP A 369 7.72 -12.97 -29.73
CA ASP A 369 8.58 -13.38 -30.86
C ASP A 369 9.67 -12.34 -31.13
N TYR A 370 9.35 -11.06 -31.02
CA TYR A 370 10.36 -9.99 -31.07
C TYR A 370 11.39 -10.17 -29.95
N ILE A 371 10.96 -10.31 -28.69
CA ILE A 371 11.87 -10.52 -27.54
C ILE A 371 12.71 -11.79 -27.72
N LYS A 372 12.10 -12.89 -28.19
CA LYS A 372 12.79 -14.15 -28.49
C LYS A 372 13.83 -13.97 -29.60
N SER A 373 13.53 -13.18 -30.63
CA SER A 373 14.49 -12.88 -31.72
C SER A 373 15.72 -12.11 -31.24
N LEU A 374 15.54 -11.24 -30.22
CA LEU A 374 16.63 -10.53 -29.55
C LEU A 374 17.43 -11.45 -28.62
N GLY A 375 16.77 -12.32 -27.86
CA GLY A 375 17.42 -13.21 -26.89
C GLY A 375 18.09 -14.45 -27.48
N GLY A 376 17.53 -14.99 -28.56
CA GLY A 376 17.96 -16.23 -29.22
C GLY A 376 19.14 -16.00 -30.17
N THR A 377 18.87 -16.04 -31.47
CA THR A 377 19.89 -16.09 -32.54
C THR A 377 20.81 -14.87 -32.54
N SER A 378 20.32 -13.69 -32.13
CA SER A 378 21.12 -12.46 -32.11
C SER A 378 21.90 -12.25 -30.81
N LYS A 379 21.54 -12.92 -29.69
CA LYS A 379 22.08 -12.73 -28.34
C LYS A 379 22.10 -11.26 -27.87
N GLN A 380 21.21 -10.42 -28.41
CA GLN A 380 21.04 -9.01 -28.06
C GLN A 380 19.88 -8.79 -27.09
N GLY A 381 19.54 -9.72 -26.20
CA GLY A 381 18.39 -9.59 -25.31
C GLY A 381 18.42 -8.38 -24.36
N SER A 382 19.53 -7.66 -24.24
CA SER A 382 19.63 -6.36 -23.55
C SER A 382 19.15 -5.16 -24.38
N SER A 383 18.91 -5.32 -25.68
CA SER A 383 18.47 -4.24 -26.58
C SER A 383 16.96 -4.01 -26.57
N TYR A 384 16.17 -4.88 -25.92
CA TYR A 384 14.75 -4.61 -25.68
C TYR A 384 14.62 -3.44 -24.71
N LEU A 385 13.90 -2.39 -25.13
CA LEU A 385 13.70 -1.19 -24.31
C LEU A 385 12.34 -1.23 -23.60
N TYR A 386 12.39 -1.10 -22.28
CA TYR A 386 11.23 -0.87 -21.42
C TYR A 386 10.87 0.62 -21.42
N ALA A 387 10.21 1.07 -22.48
CA ALA A 387 9.88 2.47 -22.68
C ALA A 387 8.46 2.65 -23.24
N GLY A 388 7.92 3.85 -23.02
CA GLY A 388 6.56 4.22 -23.37
C GLY A 388 5.65 4.22 -22.15
N PHE A 389 4.77 5.23 -22.08
CA PHE A 389 3.81 5.40 -20.99
C PHE A 389 3.09 4.10 -20.59
N ASP A 390 2.52 3.37 -21.55
CA ASP A 390 1.76 2.15 -21.27
C ASP A 390 2.64 1.03 -20.67
N GLN A 391 3.90 0.90 -21.10
CA GLN A 391 4.83 -0.07 -20.51
C GLN A 391 5.16 0.32 -19.06
N LEU A 392 5.42 1.60 -18.78
CA LEU A 392 5.71 2.11 -17.44
C LEU A 392 4.52 1.92 -16.49
N VAL A 393 3.30 2.15 -16.98
CA VAL A 393 2.05 1.87 -16.24
C VAL A 393 1.95 0.38 -15.89
N HIS A 394 2.31 -0.51 -16.81
CA HIS A 394 2.31 -1.95 -16.51
C HIS A 394 3.39 -2.32 -15.48
N ILE A 395 4.60 -1.77 -15.61
CA ILE A 395 5.72 -2.01 -14.69
C ILE A 395 5.37 -1.58 -13.26
N SER A 396 4.56 -0.52 -13.09
CA SER A 396 4.14 -0.05 -11.76
C SER A 396 3.21 -1.01 -10.99
N SER A 397 2.82 -2.14 -11.59
CA SER A 397 2.01 -3.20 -10.95
C SER A 397 0.68 -2.72 -10.35
N GLY A 398 0.10 -1.63 -10.85
CA GLY A 398 -1.15 -1.09 -10.29
C GLY A 398 -0.94 -0.18 -9.08
N ILE A 399 0.29 0.24 -8.78
CA ILE A 399 0.62 1.13 -7.66
C ILE A 399 1.18 2.44 -8.20
N ILE A 400 0.45 3.54 -7.97
CA ILE A 400 0.81 4.86 -8.52
C ILE A 400 2.17 5.35 -8.04
N ARG A 401 2.53 5.10 -6.76
CA ARG A 401 3.82 5.51 -6.22
C ARG A 401 5.00 4.93 -7.00
N PHE A 402 4.92 3.66 -7.41
CA PHE A 402 5.99 3.04 -8.20
C PHE A 402 6.17 3.74 -9.55
N PHE A 403 5.08 4.14 -10.21
CA PHE A 403 5.17 4.95 -11.43
C PHE A 403 5.82 6.30 -11.16
N LEU A 404 5.39 7.01 -10.10
CA LEU A 404 5.86 8.36 -9.80
C LEU A 404 7.33 8.38 -9.35
N ASP A 405 7.78 7.40 -8.58
CA ASP A 405 9.18 7.29 -8.12
C ASP A 405 10.13 7.04 -9.32
N ASP A 406 9.75 6.14 -10.23
CA ASP A 406 10.50 5.92 -11.49
C ASP A 406 10.47 7.18 -12.37
N ALA A 407 9.31 7.80 -12.56
CA ALA A 407 9.16 9.02 -13.34
C ALA A 407 9.99 10.19 -12.78
N ALA A 408 10.06 10.32 -11.45
CA ALA A 408 10.87 11.34 -10.79
C ALA A 408 12.36 11.12 -11.06
N SER A 409 12.82 9.88 -10.98
CA SER A 409 14.20 9.50 -11.28
C SER A 409 14.53 9.74 -12.75
N MET A 410 13.65 9.34 -13.67
CA MET A 410 13.81 9.60 -15.11
C MET A 410 13.88 11.10 -15.43
N TYR A 411 13.04 11.91 -14.80
CA TYR A 411 13.06 13.37 -14.98
C TYR A 411 14.38 13.98 -14.49
N ALA A 412 14.91 13.51 -13.36
CA ALA A 412 16.19 13.96 -12.83
C ALA A 412 17.36 13.60 -13.77
N GLU A 413 17.38 12.39 -14.34
CA GLU A 413 18.38 11.97 -15.31
C GLU A 413 18.29 12.75 -16.64
N GLU A 414 17.07 13.00 -17.12
CA GLU A 414 16.84 13.81 -18.33
C GLU A 414 17.33 15.25 -18.13
N ILE A 415 17.11 15.85 -16.95
CA ILE A 415 17.65 17.15 -16.56
C ILE A 415 19.18 17.15 -16.58
N LYS A 416 19.83 16.15 -15.94
CA LYS A 416 21.30 16.07 -15.88
C LYS A 416 21.93 16.10 -17.27
N ILE A 417 21.40 15.30 -18.19
CA ILE A 417 21.93 15.23 -19.56
C ILE A 417 21.60 16.50 -20.36
N SER A 418 20.41 17.07 -20.15
CA SER A 418 20.02 18.30 -20.85
C SER A 418 20.87 19.49 -20.42
N HIS A 419 21.22 19.60 -19.13
CA HIS A 419 22.16 20.60 -18.63
C HIS A 419 23.57 20.42 -19.17
N ALA A 420 24.07 19.19 -19.25
CA ALA A 420 25.40 18.92 -19.83
C ALA A 420 25.53 19.33 -21.30
N LYS A 421 24.40 19.53 -22.01
CA LYS A 421 24.35 19.95 -23.42
C LYS A 421 23.99 21.43 -23.63
N SER A 422 23.73 22.19 -22.56
CA SER A 422 23.30 23.60 -22.66
C SER A 422 24.27 24.54 -21.95
N ASP A 423 24.53 25.72 -22.53
CA ASP A 423 25.42 26.77 -21.97
C ASP A 423 24.82 27.51 -20.73
N GLY A 424 24.07 26.81 -19.88
CA GLY A 424 23.73 27.25 -18.51
C GLY A 424 22.76 28.43 -18.35
N LEU A 425 22.27 29.05 -19.43
CA LEU A 425 21.59 30.35 -19.37
C LEU A 425 20.06 30.33 -19.21
N SER A 426 19.39 29.18 -19.19
CA SER A 426 17.93 29.12 -18.94
C SER A 426 17.47 27.80 -18.32
N PRO A 427 16.45 27.81 -17.44
CA PRO A 427 15.85 26.59 -16.92
C PRO A 427 15.21 25.80 -18.08
N LEU A 428 15.83 24.67 -18.45
CA LEU A 428 15.30 23.78 -19.47
C LEU A 428 14.02 23.13 -18.96
N LYS A 429 12.91 23.40 -19.64
CA LYS A 429 11.68 22.64 -19.46
C LYS A 429 11.78 21.36 -20.29
N ILE A 430 11.88 20.23 -19.61
CA ILE A 430 11.82 18.91 -20.26
C ILE A 430 10.43 18.74 -20.86
N GLN A 431 10.37 18.40 -22.15
CA GLN A 431 9.11 18.15 -22.88
C GLN A 431 8.86 16.65 -23.08
N SER A 432 9.89 15.83 -22.97
CA SER A 432 9.82 14.38 -23.11
C SER A 432 11.02 13.71 -22.47
N ILE A 433 10.85 12.48 -22.00
CA ILE A 433 11.92 11.64 -21.45
C ILE A 433 12.34 10.60 -22.49
N ARG A 434 13.63 10.53 -22.83
CA ARG A 434 14.14 9.61 -23.86
C ARG A 434 13.89 8.14 -23.50
N PRO A 435 13.52 7.28 -24.47
CA PRO A 435 13.30 5.85 -24.23
C PRO A 435 14.47 5.13 -23.54
N ALA A 436 15.72 5.52 -23.84
CA ALA A 436 16.90 4.95 -23.19
C ALA A 436 16.99 5.28 -21.69
N ILE A 437 16.54 6.48 -21.27
CA ILE A 437 16.50 6.84 -19.84
C ILE A 437 15.38 6.09 -19.15
N GLN A 438 14.22 5.97 -19.81
CA GLN A 438 13.09 5.19 -19.27
C GLN A 438 13.53 3.74 -18.99
N ASP A 439 14.16 3.08 -19.97
CA ASP A 439 14.68 1.72 -19.84
C ASP A 439 15.75 1.60 -18.74
N GLN A 440 16.72 2.52 -18.71
CA GLN A 440 17.77 2.52 -17.70
C GLN A 440 17.19 2.58 -16.29
N VAL A 441 16.30 3.55 -16.01
CA VAL A 441 15.74 3.74 -14.67
C VAL A 441 14.91 2.56 -14.23
N VAL A 442 14.06 1.98 -15.09
CA VAL A 442 13.24 0.82 -14.65
C VAL A 442 14.08 -0.44 -14.44
N ARG A 443 15.23 -0.58 -15.12
CA ARG A 443 16.19 -1.66 -14.86
C ARG A 443 16.87 -1.45 -13.51
N ASP A 444 17.38 -0.25 -13.26
CA ASP A 444 17.99 0.11 -11.98
C ASP A 444 17.01 -0.09 -10.81
N SER A 445 15.76 0.33 -10.98
CA SER A 445 14.68 0.12 -10.00
C SER A 445 14.34 -1.37 -9.80
N ALA A 446 14.45 -2.21 -10.82
CA ALA A 446 14.22 -3.65 -10.72
C ALA A 446 15.36 -4.35 -9.97
N ASP A 447 16.61 -3.97 -10.27
CA ASP A 447 17.80 -4.49 -9.61
C ASP A 447 17.83 -4.07 -8.13
N ALA A 448 17.56 -2.80 -7.82
CA ALA A 448 17.47 -2.31 -6.45
C ALA A 448 16.35 -3.01 -5.65
N LEU A 449 15.21 -3.35 -6.29
CA LEU A 449 14.14 -4.08 -5.63
C LEU A 449 14.55 -5.52 -5.25
N MET A 450 15.35 -6.20 -6.08
CA MET A 450 15.73 -7.59 -5.85
C MET A 450 17.00 -7.79 -5.05
N ILE A 451 17.98 -6.91 -5.24
CA ILE A 451 19.28 -6.99 -4.60
C ILE A 451 19.21 -6.17 -3.31
N ASP A 452 19.08 -4.86 -3.42
CA ASP A 452 19.23 -3.97 -2.26
C ASP A 452 18.12 -4.13 -1.23
N ASN A 453 16.85 -4.21 -1.64
CA ASN A 453 15.76 -4.31 -0.67
C ASN A 453 15.71 -5.68 0.01
N LEU A 454 16.00 -6.76 -0.72
CA LEU A 454 15.91 -8.10 -0.14
C LEU A 454 17.12 -8.40 0.74
N ASP A 455 18.32 -7.94 0.37
CA ASP A 455 19.50 -8.07 1.20
C ASP A 455 19.35 -7.23 2.50
N LYS A 456 18.77 -6.01 2.43
CA LYS A 456 18.40 -5.23 3.63
C LYS A 456 17.42 -5.96 4.54
N LEU A 457 16.37 -6.56 3.98
CA LEU A 457 15.39 -7.33 4.76
C LEU A 457 16.02 -8.57 5.41
N VAL A 458 16.98 -9.22 4.74
CA VAL A 458 17.76 -10.31 5.34
C VAL A 458 18.59 -9.78 6.50
N ASP A 459 19.28 -8.65 6.34
CA ASP A 459 20.13 -8.08 7.39
C ASP A 459 19.30 -7.61 8.60
N GLU A 460 18.13 -7.00 8.38
CA GLU A 460 17.20 -6.55 9.43
C GLU A 460 16.52 -7.71 10.18
N ALA A 461 16.44 -8.91 9.59
CA ALA A 461 15.84 -10.09 10.21
C ALA A 461 16.72 -10.75 11.31
N ASP A 462 17.89 -10.19 11.62
CA ASP A 462 18.77 -10.65 12.72
C ASP A 462 18.26 -10.30 14.12
N ASP A 463 17.33 -9.35 14.26
CA ASP A 463 16.85 -8.93 15.58
C ASP A 463 15.89 -9.98 16.19
N VAL A 464 16.26 -10.46 17.38
CA VAL A 464 15.84 -11.71 18.07
C VAL A 464 14.33 -11.86 18.35
N PHE A 465 13.46 -10.93 17.93
CA PHE A 465 12.01 -10.98 18.22
C PHE A 465 11.12 -10.49 17.06
N SER A 466 11.51 -10.71 15.80
CA SER A 466 10.74 -10.18 14.67
C SER A 466 9.49 -11.03 14.33
N GLU A 467 8.30 -10.42 14.42
CA GLU A 467 7.06 -10.90 13.73
C GLU A 467 7.16 -10.76 12.19
N LEU A 468 8.32 -10.29 11.69
CA LEU A 468 8.61 -9.94 10.29
C LEU A 468 9.07 -11.14 9.46
N GLY A 469 9.58 -12.20 10.09
CA GLY A 469 10.11 -13.39 9.42
C GLY A 469 11.58 -13.62 9.76
N SER A 470 12.05 -14.86 9.61
CA SER A 470 13.45 -15.20 9.87
C SER A 470 14.35 -14.87 8.66
N LYS A 471 15.67 -14.77 8.91
CA LYS A 471 16.67 -14.72 7.83
C LYS A 471 16.52 -15.82 6.79
N ASP A 472 16.15 -17.02 7.24
CA ASP A 472 15.92 -18.15 6.33
C ASP A 472 14.68 -17.89 5.46
N ASP A 473 13.60 -17.33 6.02
CA ASP A 473 12.40 -16.99 5.26
C ASP A 473 12.68 -16.00 4.13
N PHE A 474 13.49 -14.97 4.37
CA PHE A 474 13.85 -14.01 3.31
C PHE A 474 14.77 -14.61 2.25
N LYS A 475 15.67 -15.53 2.62
CA LYS A 475 16.47 -16.31 1.65
C LYS A 475 15.58 -17.23 0.81
N GLN A 476 14.62 -17.91 1.43
CA GLN A 476 13.65 -18.75 0.73
C GLN A 476 12.76 -17.91 -0.20
N LEU A 477 12.35 -16.70 0.21
CA LEU A 477 11.62 -15.77 -0.63
C LEU A 477 12.44 -15.34 -1.86
N ARG A 478 13.73 -15.03 -1.66
CA ARG A 478 14.66 -14.73 -2.77
C ARG A 478 14.69 -15.87 -3.78
N ASN A 479 14.89 -17.08 -3.30
CA ASN A 479 14.94 -18.28 -4.12
C ASN A 479 13.64 -18.47 -4.89
N LEU A 480 12.49 -18.32 -4.22
CA LEU A 480 11.19 -18.40 -4.85
C LEU A 480 11.04 -17.40 -6.01
N ILE A 481 11.37 -16.13 -5.78
CA ILE A 481 11.24 -15.09 -6.80
C ILE A 481 12.17 -15.37 -8.00
N GLN A 482 13.41 -15.79 -7.74
CA GLN A 482 14.37 -16.17 -8.79
C GLN A 482 13.88 -17.37 -9.62
N ALA A 483 13.35 -18.40 -8.96
CA ALA A 483 12.78 -19.56 -9.64
C ALA A 483 11.58 -19.18 -10.51
N LEU A 484 10.66 -18.39 -9.98
CA LEU A 484 9.46 -17.94 -10.70
C LEU A 484 9.84 -17.07 -11.91
N GLY A 485 10.69 -16.06 -11.71
CA GLY A 485 11.16 -15.19 -12.79
C GLY A 485 11.90 -15.96 -13.89
N GLY A 486 12.76 -16.90 -13.51
CA GLY A 486 13.46 -17.78 -14.45
C GLY A 486 12.51 -18.69 -15.23
N VAL A 487 11.52 -19.31 -14.57
CA VAL A 487 10.50 -20.14 -15.24
C VAL A 487 9.66 -19.31 -16.21
N PHE A 488 9.22 -18.11 -15.82
CA PHE A 488 8.46 -17.22 -16.70
C PHE A 488 9.28 -16.78 -17.92
N GLN A 489 10.58 -16.53 -17.75
CA GLN A 489 11.47 -16.21 -18.87
C GLN A 489 11.59 -17.41 -19.82
N LYS A 490 11.75 -18.63 -19.29
CA LYS A 490 11.78 -19.84 -20.11
C LYS A 490 10.48 -20.06 -20.88
N ILE A 491 9.33 -19.78 -20.27
CA ILE A 491 8.03 -19.81 -20.94
C ILE A 491 7.96 -18.77 -22.07
N LEU A 492 8.41 -17.54 -21.81
CA LEU A 492 8.42 -16.46 -22.82
C LEU A 492 9.24 -16.83 -24.06
N MET A 493 10.40 -17.45 -23.85
CA MET A 493 11.35 -17.86 -24.89
C MET A 493 10.96 -19.18 -25.58
N SER A 494 9.97 -19.91 -25.06
CA SER A 494 9.52 -21.19 -25.61
C SER A 494 8.61 -21.01 -26.83
N ASP A 495 8.04 -22.12 -27.32
CA ASP A 495 7.05 -22.12 -28.40
C ASP A 495 5.60 -22.31 -27.91
N ARG A 496 5.37 -22.26 -26.58
CA ARG A 496 4.04 -22.37 -25.98
C ARG A 496 3.05 -21.34 -26.53
N SER A 497 1.76 -21.67 -26.46
CA SER A 497 0.68 -20.75 -26.83
C SER A 497 0.57 -19.55 -25.86
N GLU A 498 0.70 -19.80 -24.56
CA GLU A 498 0.71 -18.77 -23.52
C GLU A 498 2.14 -18.48 -23.09
N ARG A 499 2.72 -17.39 -23.63
CA ARG A 499 4.12 -16.99 -23.35
C ARG A 499 4.26 -15.85 -22.35
N ARG A 500 3.22 -15.01 -22.20
CA ARG A 500 3.20 -13.87 -21.28
C ARG A 500 2.61 -14.27 -19.93
N VAL A 501 3.42 -15.00 -19.17
CA VAL A 501 3.06 -15.53 -17.85
C VAL A 501 3.83 -14.78 -16.77
N LEU A 502 3.09 -14.26 -15.79
CA LEU A 502 3.63 -13.54 -14.62
C LEU A 502 3.00 -14.03 -13.31
N SER A 503 2.29 -15.16 -13.34
CA SER A 503 1.57 -15.65 -12.16
C SER A 503 1.50 -17.17 -12.12
N ILE A 504 1.42 -17.67 -10.89
CA ILE A 504 1.18 -19.08 -10.58
C ILE A 504 -0.18 -19.26 -9.93
N ALA A 505 -0.82 -20.40 -10.16
CA ALA A 505 -2.00 -20.85 -9.45
C ALA A 505 -1.71 -22.17 -8.72
N LEU A 506 -2.22 -22.30 -7.49
CA LEU A 506 -2.00 -23.49 -6.70
C LEU A 506 -2.91 -24.64 -7.16
N SER A 507 -2.32 -25.82 -7.36
CA SER A 507 -3.08 -27.03 -7.75
C SER A 507 -3.48 -27.88 -6.56
N ASP A 508 -2.84 -27.68 -5.42
CA ASP A 508 -2.95 -28.40 -4.16
C ASP A 508 -2.70 -27.45 -2.98
N THR A 509 -2.93 -27.91 -1.75
CA THR A 509 -2.70 -27.12 -0.53
C THR A 509 -1.22 -27.15 -0.16
N PRO A 510 -0.50 -26.02 -0.18
CA PRO A 510 0.90 -26.00 0.18
C PRO A 510 1.10 -26.18 1.69
N PRO A 511 2.23 -26.75 2.12
CA PRO A 511 2.63 -26.77 3.52
C PRO A 511 2.73 -25.36 4.12
N ASP A 512 2.63 -25.28 5.46
CA ASP A 512 2.67 -24.00 6.20
C ASP A 512 3.92 -23.17 5.92
N GLU A 513 5.06 -23.83 5.69
CA GLU A 513 6.31 -23.19 5.27
C GLU A 513 6.15 -22.44 3.95
N VAL A 514 5.69 -23.11 2.90
CA VAL A 514 5.47 -22.49 1.59
C VAL A 514 4.45 -21.36 1.67
N MET A 515 3.37 -21.58 2.42
CA MET A 515 2.34 -20.55 2.64
C MET A 515 2.89 -19.33 3.39
N ARG A 516 3.79 -19.53 4.36
CA ARG A 516 4.45 -18.43 5.09
C ARG A 516 5.31 -17.59 4.13
N ILE A 517 6.11 -18.22 3.27
CA ILE A 517 6.95 -17.50 2.29
C ILE A 517 6.11 -16.76 1.25
N LEU A 518 5.03 -17.37 0.75
CA LEU A 518 4.10 -16.68 -0.17
C LEU A 518 3.46 -15.45 0.48
N LYS A 519 3.01 -15.56 1.73
CA LYS A 519 2.48 -14.41 2.50
C LYS A 519 3.53 -13.34 2.74
N LEU A 520 4.78 -13.73 3.00
CA LEU A 520 5.90 -12.80 3.11
C LEU A 520 6.11 -12.03 1.80
N GLY A 521 6.09 -12.74 0.66
CA GLY A 521 6.17 -12.13 -0.67
C GLY A 521 5.03 -11.13 -0.94
N VAL A 522 3.80 -11.42 -0.46
CA VAL A 522 2.67 -10.48 -0.56
C VAL A 522 2.88 -9.26 0.32
N ARG A 523 3.23 -9.46 1.60
CA ARG A 523 3.45 -8.37 2.57
C ARG A 523 4.50 -7.37 2.07
N HIS A 524 5.58 -7.84 1.48
CA HIS A 524 6.67 -6.99 0.98
C HIS A 524 6.48 -6.54 -0.50
N GLY A 525 5.33 -6.85 -1.13
CA GLY A 525 4.98 -6.36 -2.47
C GLY A 525 5.74 -7.03 -3.62
N PHE A 526 6.36 -8.19 -3.39
CA PHE A 526 6.94 -9.03 -4.44
C PHE A 526 5.87 -9.86 -5.16
N LEU A 527 4.81 -10.25 -4.45
CA LEU A 527 3.69 -11.03 -4.96
C LEU A 527 2.36 -10.30 -4.71
N TYR A 528 1.36 -10.56 -5.55
CA TYR A 528 -0.02 -10.12 -5.35
C TYR A 528 -0.93 -11.34 -5.33
N GLU A 529 -1.77 -11.47 -4.30
CA GLU A 529 -2.72 -12.58 -4.18
C GLU A 529 -4.03 -12.25 -4.89
N ALA A 530 -4.58 -13.24 -5.58
CA ALA A 530 -5.90 -13.21 -6.21
C ALA A 530 -6.53 -14.61 -6.16
N MET A 531 -7.83 -14.70 -6.48
CA MET A 531 -8.56 -15.97 -6.51
C MET A 531 -9.09 -16.25 -7.92
N ILE A 532 -8.83 -17.44 -8.44
CA ILE A 532 -9.30 -17.91 -9.75
C ILE A 532 -10.07 -19.24 -9.63
N GLY A 533 -10.75 -19.67 -10.68
CA GLY A 533 -11.33 -21.02 -10.74
C GLY A 533 -10.24 -22.10 -10.66
N SER A 534 -10.51 -23.18 -9.94
CA SER A 534 -9.65 -24.34 -9.88
C SER A 534 -9.57 -25.06 -11.23
N LYS A 535 -8.55 -25.89 -11.43
CA LYS A 535 -8.33 -26.62 -12.68
C LYS A 535 -9.49 -27.55 -13.05
N ASP A 536 -10.19 -28.09 -12.05
CA ASP A 536 -11.37 -28.95 -12.21
C ASP A 536 -12.69 -28.16 -12.31
N GLY A 537 -12.65 -26.82 -12.21
CA GLY A 537 -13.81 -25.93 -12.33
C GLY A 537 -14.80 -25.97 -11.15
N ARG A 538 -14.54 -26.79 -10.12
CA ARG A 538 -15.48 -27.03 -9.01
C ARG A 538 -15.25 -26.12 -7.80
N SER A 539 -14.11 -25.46 -7.73
CA SER A 539 -13.72 -24.63 -6.59
C SER A 539 -12.93 -23.39 -7.03
N ARG A 540 -12.47 -22.62 -6.05
CA ARG A 540 -11.55 -21.50 -6.29
C ARG A 540 -10.19 -21.83 -5.70
N THR A 541 -9.13 -21.46 -6.39
CA THR A 541 -7.76 -21.58 -5.91
C THR A 541 -7.07 -20.22 -5.86
N ARG A 542 -6.03 -20.14 -5.03
CA ARG A 542 -5.18 -18.95 -4.89
C ARG A 542 -4.24 -18.85 -6.09
N ARG A 543 -4.12 -17.62 -6.58
CA ARG A 543 -3.18 -17.22 -7.62
C ARG A 543 -2.25 -16.16 -7.06
N TYR A 544 -0.96 -16.33 -7.27
CA TYR A 544 0.06 -15.35 -6.89
C TYR A 544 0.67 -14.76 -8.16
N VAL A 545 0.61 -13.44 -8.28
CA VAL A 545 1.16 -12.68 -9.41
C VAL A 545 2.48 -12.06 -8.98
N LEU A 546 3.56 -12.33 -9.71
CA LEU A 546 4.84 -11.67 -9.50
C LEU A 546 4.73 -10.20 -9.90
N THR A 547 5.29 -9.30 -9.08
CA THR A 547 5.32 -7.88 -9.40
C THR A 547 5.99 -7.63 -10.75
N ARG A 548 5.33 -6.84 -11.62
CA ARG A 548 5.83 -6.49 -12.95
C ARG A 548 7.05 -5.58 -12.90
N ARG A 549 7.35 -4.99 -11.74
CA ARG A 549 8.61 -4.27 -11.48
C ARG A 549 9.84 -5.13 -11.73
N LEU A 550 9.73 -6.45 -11.64
CA LEU A 550 10.84 -7.37 -11.91
C LEU A 550 10.91 -7.82 -13.38
N ALA A 551 9.96 -7.41 -14.22
CA ALA A 551 9.98 -7.76 -15.63
C ALA A 551 11.30 -7.34 -16.32
N PRO A 552 11.87 -6.14 -16.08
CA PRO A 552 13.15 -5.76 -16.66
C PRO A 552 14.32 -6.66 -16.29
N MET A 553 14.38 -7.12 -15.03
CA MET A 553 15.42 -8.02 -14.52
C MET A 553 15.38 -9.39 -15.22
N PHE A 554 14.17 -9.96 -15.36
CA PHE A 554 13.98 -11.27 -15.98
C PHE A 554 13.76 -11.22 -17.50
N LYS A 555 13.83 -10.04 -18.12
CA LYS A 555 13.56 -9.82 -19.55
C LYS A 555 12.16 -10.30 -19.97
N LEU A 556 11.17 -10.05 -19.11
CA LEU A 556 9.78 -10.42 -19.34
C LEU A 556 9.05 -9.30 -20.08
N ASP A 557 7.93 -9.66 -20.70
CA ASP A 557 6.96 -8.70 -21.22
C ASP A 557 5.98 -8.30 -20.10
N PRO A 558 5.97 -7.04 -19.64
CA PRO A 558 5.03 -6.58 -18.62
C PRO A 558 3.63 -6.32 -19.21
N THR A 559 3.49 -6.26 -20.54
CA THR A 559 2.25 -5.88 -21.23
C THR A 559 1.28 -7.05 -21.37
N GLY A 560 0.04 -6.82 -20.96
CA GLY A 560 -1.01 -7.83 -21.04
C GLY A 560 -0.80 -9.02 -20.11
N PHE A 561 -1.85 -9.82 -19.95
CA PHE A 561 -1.79 -11.07 -19.19
C PHE A 561 -2.45 -12.14 -20.05
N ALA A 562 -1.67 -13.12 -20.50
CA ALA A 562 -2.16 -14.16 -21.39
C ALA A 562 -2.46 -15.48 -20.66
N GLY A 563 -1.86 -15.71 -19.47
CA GLY A 563 -1.99 -17.00 -18.79
C GLY A 563 -1.37 -17.06 -17.40
N TYR A 564 -1.71 -18.12 -16.66
CA TYR A 564 -1.13 -18.46 -15.36
C TYR A 564 -0.62 -19.91 -15.38
N LEU A 565 0.45 -20.16 -14.63
CA LEU A 565 1.01 -21.50 -14.50
C LEU A 565 0.42 -22.22 -13.29
N PHE A 566 -0.29 -23.32 -13.50
CA PHE A 566 -0.64 -24.22 -12.41
C PHE A 566 0.60 -24.95 -11.89
N VAL A 567 0.88 -24.78 -10.59
CA VAL A 567 2.01 -25.40 -9.89
C VAL A 567 1.52 -26.25 -8.71
N GLN A 568 2.32 -27.24 -8.33
CA GLN A 568 2.10 -28.09 -7.16
C GLN A 568 3.03 -27.67 -6.02
N SER A 569 2.71 -28.07 -4.79
CA SER A 569 3.53 -27.81 -3.60
C SER A 569 4.98 -28.27 -3.77
N ALA A 570 5.21 -29.42 -4.41
CA ALA A 570 6.56 -29.95 -4.64
C ALA A 570 7.43 -29.01 -5.50
N PHE A 571 6.84 -28.35 -6.49
CA PHE A 571 7.53 -27.34 -7.30
C PHE A 571 7.94 -26.14 -6.44
N LEU A 572 7.03 -25.67 -5.59
CA LEU A 572 7.29 -24.53 -4.72
C LEU A 572 8.36 -24.85 -3.67
N GLN A 573 8.31 -26.02 -3.04
CA GLN A 573 9.36 -26.48 -2.11
C GLN A 573 10.73 -26.56 -2.79
N SER A 574 10.78 -27.10 -4.01
CA SER A 574 12.01 -27.11 -4.80
C SER A 574 12.52 -25.69 -5.06
N ALA A 575 11.61 -24.77 -5.41
CA ALA A 575 11.94 -23.37 -5.66
C ALA A 575 12.48 -22.64 -4.42
N LEU A 576 12.03 -22.99 -3.20
CA LEU A 576 12.54 -22.39 -1.96
C LEU A 576 14.00 -22.79 -1.69
N VAL A 577 14.41 -23.99 -2.11
CA VAL A 577 15.72 -24.58 -1.76
C VAL A 577 16.76 -24.38 -2.86
N ASN A 578 16.40 -24.62 -4.13
CA ASN A 578 17.35 -24.58 -5.24
C ASN A 578 16.72 -24.02 -6.52
N PRO A 579 16.69 -22.69 -6.68
CA PRO A 579 15.97 -22.05 -7.77
C PRO A 579 16.52 -22.42 -9.15
N ALA A 580 17.84 -22.53 -9.28
CA ALA A 580 18.50 -22.87 -10.55
C ALA A 580 18.14 -24.29 -11.02
N ARG A 581 18.11 -25.26 -10.08
CA ARG A 581 17.66 -26.62 -10.37
C ARG A 581 16.18 -26.65 -10.75
N THR A 582 15.32 -25.95 -10.02
CA THR A 582 13.88 -25.90 -10.33
C THR A 582 13.60 -25.37 -11.73
N VAL A 583 14.30 -24.31 -12.16
CA VAL A 583 14.16 -23.76 -13.52
C VAL A 583 14.62 -24.78 -14.57
N ARG A 584 15.73 -25.49 -14.33
CA ARG A 584 16.24 -26.52 -15.23
C ARG A 584 15.30 -27.72 -15.33
N ASP A 585 14.82 -28.21 -14.20
CA ASP A 585 13.90 -29.34 -14.12
C ASP A 585 12.57 -28.99 -14.81
N PHE A 586 12.10 -27.74 -14.68
CA PHE A 586 10.95 -27.23 -15.42
C PHE A 586 11.19 -27.21 -16.93
N GLU A 587 12.34 -26.68 -17.37
CA GLU A 587 12.73 -26.66 -18.78
C GLU A 587 12.76 -28.07 -19.39
N GLN A 588 13.34 -29.04 -18.69
CA GLN A 588 13.43 -30.42 -19.15
C GLN A 588 12.07 -31.14 -19.16
N SER A 589 11.26 -30.98 -18.12
CA SER A 589 10.02 -31.75 -17.94
C SER A 589 8.78 -31.15 -18.59
N ARG A 590 8.74 -29.83 -18.78
CA ARG A 590 7.53 -29.11 -19.21
C ARG A 590 7.71 -28.22 -20.45
N LEU A 591 8.95 -28.01 -20.89
CA LEU A 591 9.25 -27.36 -22.18
C LEU A 591 9.95 -28.34 -23.14
N GLY A 592 10.71 -29.29 -22.60
CA GLY A 592 11.34 -30.39 -23.34
C GLY A 592 10.38 -31.55 -23.58
N THR A 593 9.53 -31.43 -24.59
CA THR A 593 9.03 -32.54 -25.44
C THR A 593 8.15 -31.93 -26.53
N ILE A 594 8.70 -31.85 -27.76
CA ILE A 594 7.88 -32.05 -28.95
C ILE A 594 7.61 -33.56 -28.94
N ILE A 595 6.45 -33.98 -28.44
CA ILE A 595 5.89 -35.29 -28.74
C ILE A 595 4.64 -35.03 -29.55
N ASP A 596 4.63 -35.67 -30.72
CA ASP A 596 3.58 -35.74 -31.73
C ASP A 596 2.16 -35.60 -31.19
N ASP A 597 1.35 -34.89 -31.98
CA ASP A 597 -0.08 -35.07 -32.06
C ASP A 597 -0.41 -36.57 -32.18
N SER A 598 -0.79 -37.18 -31.07
CA SER A 598 -1.67 -38.33 -31.07
C SER A 598 -2.59 -38.24 -29.86
N GLN A 599 -3.76 -37.63 -30.09
CA GLN A 599 -4.93 -37.91 -29.28
C GLN A 599 -5.14 -39.42 -29.28
N THR A 600 -4.95 -40.05 -28.13
CA THR A 600 -5.51 -41.36 -27.83
C THR A 600 -7.02 -41.22 -27.83
N THR A 601 -7.63 -41.61 -28.96
CA THR A 601 -8.95 -42.23 -28.99
C THR A 601 -8.96 -43.38 -27.97
N LEU A 602 -9.89 -43.33 -27.03
CA LEU A 602 -10.35 -44.53 -26.34
C LEU A 602 -11.79 -44.75 -26.77
N GLU A 603 -11.95 -45.79 -27.58
CA GLU A 603 -13.21 -46.43 -27.92
C GLU A 603 -13.85 -46.99 -26.65
N PHE A 604 -15.17 -46.89 -26.60
CA PHE A 604 -16.00 -47.53 -25.57
C PHE A 604 -16.19 -49.00 -25.93
N GLU A 605 -15.82 -49.90 -25.01
CA GLU A 605 -16.53 -51.16 -24.77
C GLU A 605 -17.01 -51.20 -23.33
#